data_AF-A0A9D6DXX8-F1
#
_entry.id   AF-A0A9D6DXX8-F1
#
_cell.length_a   1.000
_cell.length_b   1.000
_cell.length_c   1.000
_cell.angle_alpha   90.00
_cell.angle_beta   90.00
_cell.angle_gamma   90.00
#
_symmetry.space_group_name_H-M   'P 1'
#
loop_
_entity.id
_entity.type
_entity.pdbx_description
1 polymer ?
#
loop_
_entity_poly.entity_id
_entity_poly.type
_entity_poly.pdbx_seq_one_letter_code
_entity_poly.pdbx_strand_id
1 'polypeptide(L)'
;MESHEIRASFLRFFETKQHKVLPSASLIPVDDPTLLLIGAGMAPFKPYYKGEAQSPFARIATCQKCVRADDIEKVGKTSRHHTFFEMLGNFSFGNYFKEEAITWAWEYVIEWMKLPREKLWITIHTEDDEAHKIFCRQLLGSYRRIRSLRPLLGDLY
;
A
#
# COMPACT_ATOMS: atom_id res chain seq x y z
N MET A 1 -16.81 5.91 10.70
CA MET A 1 -15.80 6.81 10.16
C MET A 1 -16.17 7.12 8.73
N GLU A 2 -16.33 8.38 8.42
CA GLU A 2 -16.52 8.87 7.05
C GLU A 2 -15.22 8.81 6.27
N SER A 3 -15.28 8.79 4.93
CA SER A 3 -14.08 8.65 4.07
C SER A 3 -13.01 9.71 4.33
N HIS A 4 -13.41 10.93 4.68
CA HIS A 4 -12.48 12.01 4.99
C HIS A 4 -11.76 11.82 6.33
N GLU A 5 -12.43 11.19 7.31
CA GLU A 5 -11.84 10.86 8.61
C GLU A 5 -10.81 9.75 8.46
N ILE A 6 -11.09 8.74 7.61
CA ILE A 6 -10.14 7.65 7.30
C ILE A 6 -8.89 8.21 6.61
N ARG A 7 -9.06 9.15 5.66
CA ARG A 7 -7.95 9.84 5.01
C ARG A 7 -7.08 10.58 6.04
N ALA A 8 -7.72 11.38 6.89
CA ALA A 8 -7.03 12.14 7.91
C ALA A 8 -6.32 11.25 8.95
N SER A 9 -6.96 10.15 9.38
CA SER A 9 -6.38 9.22 10.36
C SER A 9 -5.15 8.51 9.80
N PHE A 10 -5.17 8.09 8.53
CA PHE A 10 -4.02 7.46 7.90
C PHE A 10 -2.81 8.40 7.82
N LEU A 11 -3.02 9.63 7.35
CA LEU A 11 -1.94 10.62 7.23
C LEU A 11 -1.39 10.99 8.61
N ARG A 12 -2.28 11.20 9.60
CA ARG A 12 -1.89 11.48 10.98
C ARG A 12 -1.10 10.32 11.60
N PHE A 13 -1.51 9.08 11.36
CA PHE A 13 -0.79 7.90 11.84
C PHE A 13 0.65 7.89 11.34
N PHE A 14 0.87 8.07 10.03
CA PHE A 14 2.22 8.06 9.48
C PHE A 14 3.03 9.30 9.82
N GLU A 15 2.39 10.45 10.07
CA GLU A 15 3.04 11.62 10.67
C GLU A 15 3.63 11.28 12.06
N THR A 16 2.92 10.49 12.90
CA THR A 16 3.49 10.00 14.18
C THR A 16 4.71 9.09 14.00
N LYS A 17 4.85 8.47 12.82
CA LYS A 17 6.02 7.66 12.43
C LYS A 17 7.07 8.48 11.67
N GLN A 18 7.01 9.81 11.77
CA GLN A 18 7.92 10.79 11.17
C GLN A 18 7.92 10.78 9.63
N HIS A 19 6.81 10.40 8.99
CA HIS A 19 6.65 10.60 7.56
C HIS A 19 6.31 12.05 7.28
N LYS A 20 6.93 12.63 6.26
CA LYS A 20 6.48 13.91 5.72
C LYS A 20 5.17 13.69 4.97
N VAL A 21 4.09 14.31 5.42
CA VAL A 21 2.84 14.35 4.66
C VAL A 21 2.99 15.31 3.49
N LEU A 22 2.78 14.82 2.28
CA LEU A 22 2.78 15.63 1.05
C LEU A 22 1.39 15.63 0.40
N PRO A 23 1.02 16.72 -0.31
CA PRO A 23 -0.21 16.74 -1.09
C PRO A 23 -0.15 15.72 -2.24
N SER A 24 -1.33 15.32 -2.72
CA SER A 24 -1.46 14.57 -3.97
C SER A 24 -0.77 15.32 -5.10
N ALA A 25 0.04 14.61 -5.89
CA ALA A 25 0.52 15.11 -7.17
C ALA A 25 -0.62 15.23 -8.19
N SER A 26 -0.35 15.94 -9.29
CA SER A 26 -1.22 16.05 -10.46
C SER A 26 -1.59 14.67 -11.01
N LEU A 27 -2.76 14.55 -11.62
CA LEU A 27 -3.11 13.35 -12.38
C LEU A 27 -2.29 13.22 -13.67
N ILE A 28 -1.86 14.35 -14.22
CA ILE A 28 -0.98 14.41 -15.39
C ILE A 28 0.46 14.25 -14.91
N PRO A 29 1.16 13.17 -15.30
CA PRO A 29 2.55 12.96 -14.94
C PRO A 29 3.44 14.09 -15.46
N VAL A 30 4.45 14.46 -14.68
CA VAL A 30 5.48 15.41 -15.08
C VAL A 30 6.69 14.58 -15.51
N ASP A 31 7.21 14.85 -16.71
CA ASP A 31 8.42 14.22 -17.26
C ASP A 31 8.41 12.68 -17.36
N ASP A 32 7.22 12.06 -17.43
CA ASP A 32 7.08 10.61 -17.71
C ASP A 32 6.19 10.39 -18.95
N PRO A 33 6.78 10.30 -20.17
CA PRO A 33 6.01 10.10 -21.40
C PRO A 33 5.40 8.69 -21.50
N THR A 34 5.76 7.77 -20.60
CA THR A 34 5.25 6.39 -20.60
C THR A 34 3.93 6.26 -19.83
N LEU A 35 3.57 7.27 -19.03
CA LEU A 35 2.34 7.27 -18.24
C LEU A 35 1.34 8.28 -18.82
N LEU A 36 0.13 7.81 -19.11
CA LEU A 36 -0.97 8.68 -19.50
C LEU A 36 -1.54 9.46 -18.30
N LEU A 37 -1.82 8.75 -17.21
CA LEU A 37 -2.33 9.30 -15.95
C LEU A 37 -1.69 8.57 -14.76
N ILE A 38 -1.60 9.24 -13.62
CA ILE A 38 -1.10 8.63 -12.39
C ILE A 38 -2.10 7.58 -11.88
N GLY A 39 -1.71 6.31 -11.92
CA GLY A 39 -2.51 5.17 -11.43
C GLY A 39 -2.15 4.66 -10.03
N ALA A 40 -1.11 5.22 -9.41
CA ALA A 40 -0.63 4.81 -8.09
C ALA A 40 0.11 5.94 -7.35
N GLY A 41 0.09 5.89 -6.01
CA GLY A 41 0.77 6.85 -5.13
C GLY A 41 2.29 6.90 -5.28
N MET A 42 2.92 5.82 -5.77
CA MET A 42 4.38 5.77 -5.94
C MET A 42 4.89 6.44 -7.22
N ALA A 43 4.02 6.69 -8.21
CA ALA A 43 4.45 7.18 -9.52
C ALA A 43 5.22 8.51 -9.46
N PRO A 44 4.81 9.52 -8.64
CA PRO A 44 5.59 10.75 -8.48
C PRO A 44 6.99 10.54 -7.89
N PHE A 45 7.23 9.40 -7.22
CA PHE A 45 8.47 9.09 -6.52
C PHE A 45 9.38 8.12 -7.29
N LYS A 46 9.01 7.76 -8.52
CA LYS A 46 9.78 6.84 -9.38
C LYS A 46 11.26 7.24 -9.52
N PRO A 47 11.63 8.54 -9.69
CA PRO A 47 13.05 8.93 -9.78
C PRO A 47 13.84 8.60 -8.50
N TYR A 48 13.20 8.70 -7.32
CA TYR A 48 13.85 8.40 -6.04
C TYR A 48 14.10 6.91 -5.88
N TYR A 49 13.16 6.06 -6.29
CA TYR A 49 13.32 4.61 -6.26
C TYR A 49 14.36 4.10 -7.24
N LYS A 50 14.54 4.78 -8.36
CA LYS A 50 15.57 4.43 -9.36
C LYS A 50 16.95 4.99 -9.05
N GLY A 51 17.07 5.90 -8.06
CA GLY A 51 18.31 6.62 -7.79
C GLY A 51 18.64 7.71 -8.82
N GLU A 52 17.69 8.10 -9.67
CA GLU A 52 17.83 9.19 -10.63
C GLU A 52 17.82 10.57 -9.92
N ALA A 53 17.19 10.65 -8.75
CA ALA A 53 17.19 11.82 -7.88
C ALA A 53 17.20 11.42 -6.40
N GLN A 54 17.70 12.29 -5.53
CA GLN A 54 17.62 12.09 -4.08
C GLN A 54 16.29 12.63 -3.54
N SER A 55 15.60 11.82 -2.74
CA SER A 55 14.40 12.30 -2.04
C SER A 55 14.79 13.33 -0.97
N PRO A 56 14.09 14.48 -0.88
CA PRO A 56 14.30 15.44 0.19
C PRO A 56 13.86 14.93 1.57
N PHE A 57 13.05 13.86 1.61
CA PHE A 57 12.58 13.23 2.83
C PHE A 57 12.80 11.72 2.78
N ALA A 58 13.36 11.14 3.83
CA ALA A 58 13.57 9.69 3.93
C ALA A 58 12.25 8.89 4.02
N ARG A 59 11.17 9.55 4.48
CA ARG A 59 9.84 8.97 4.68
C ARG A 59 8.76 9.93 4.23
N ILE A 60 7.82 9.46 3.42
CA ILE A 60 6.71 10.27 2.88
C ILE A 60 5.38 9.53 3.05
N ALA A 61 4.31 10.24 3.38
CA ALA A 61 2.95 9.69 3.33
C ALA A 61 2.03 10.60 2.50
N THR A 62 1.15 10.00 1.71
CA THR A 62 0.25 10.76 0.82
C THR A 62 -1.13 10.11 0.71
N CYS A 63 -2.11 10.92 0.31
CA CYS A 63 -3.35 10.45 -0.28
C CYS A 63 -3.36 10.90 -1.75
N GLN A 64 -2.95 10.01 -2.66
CA GLN A 64 -2.80 10.32 -4.08
C GLN A 64 -4.12 10.09 -4.82
N LYS A 65 -4.56 11.06 -5.61
CA LYS A 65 -5.62 10.86 -6.61
C LYS A 65 -5.08 9.99 -7.74
N CYS A 66 -5.79 8.93 -8.07
CA CYS A 66 -5.38 7.95 -9.06
C CYS A 66 -6.44 7.75 -10.13
N VAL A 67 -6.01 7.49 -11.37
CA VAL A 67 -6.87 7.04 -12.46
C VAL A 67 -6.34 5.72 -13.03
N ARG A 68 -7.22 4.73 -13.16
CA ARG A 68 -6.98 3.46 -13.85
C ARG A 68 -7.97 3.27 -14.99
N ALA A 69 -7.52 3.58 -16.20
CA ALA A 69 -8.33 3.37 -17.41
C ALA A 69 -8.54 1.87 -17.69
N ASP A 70 -7.56 1.02 -17.36
CA ASP A 70 -7.62 -0.43 -17.60
C ASP A 70 -8.76 -1.14 -16.86
N ASP A 71 -9.29 -0.52 -15.80
CA ASP A 71 -10.41 -1.06 -15.03
C ASP A 71 -11.78 -0.62 -15.57
N ILE A 72 -11.86 0.20 -16.63
CA ILE A 72 -13.11 0.79 -17.15
C ILE A 72 -14.18 -0.25 -17.45
N GLU A 73 -13.81 -1.38 -18.04
CA GLU A 73 -14.73 -2.47 -18.38
C GLU A 73 -15.33 -3.17 -17.16
N LYS A 74 -14.74 -3.00 -15.97
CA LYS A 74 -15.20 -3.62 -14.71
C LYS A 74 -16.02 -2.65 -13.87
N VAL A 75 -15.96 -1.35 -14.16
CA VAL A 75 -16.72 -0.31 -13.44
C VAL A 75 -18.21 -0.52 -13.69
N GLY A 76 -19.00 -0.47 -12.62
CA GLY A 76 -20.44 -0.77 -12.67
C GLY A 76 -20.79 -2.27 -12.74
N LYS A 77 -19.83 -3.14 -13.11
CA LYS A 77 -20.01 -4.60 -13.08
C LYS A 77 -19.59 -5.23 -11.74
N THR A 78 -18.78 -4.52 -10.97
CA THR A 78 -18.25 -5.00 -9.68
C THR A 78 -18.31 -3.91 -8.62
N SER A 79 -18.28 -4.30 -7.34
CA SER A 79 -18.34 -3.38 -6.21
C SER A 79 -17.00 -2.75 -5.80
N ARG A 80 -15.90 -3.07 -6.50
CA ARG A 80 -14.52 -2.73 -6.05
C ARG A 80 -13.64 -2.06 -7.10
N HIS A 81 -14.12 -1.90 -8.33
CA HIS A 81 -13.35 -1.27 -9.40
C HIS A 81 -13.90 0.12 -9.68
N HIS A 82 -12.98 1.09 -9.76
CA HIS A 82 -13.25 2.48 -10.08
C HIS A 82 -12.25 2.96 -11.12
N THR A 83 -12.65 3.92 -11.96
CA THR A 83 -11.69 4.63 -12.82
C THR A 83 -10.89 5.63 -11.98
N PHE A 84 -11.58 6.48 -11.20
CA PHE A 84 -10.96 7.43 -10.28
C PHE A 84 -11.09 6.96 -8.83
N PHE A 85 -9.99 7.00 -8.08
CA PHE A 85 -9.96 6.64 -6.66
C PHE A 85 -8.79 7.34 -5.95
N GLU A 86 -8.76 7.25 -4.62
CA GLU A 86 -7.66 7.74 -3.81
C GLU A 86 -6.83 6.59 -3.24
N MET A 87 -5.50 6.69 -3.35
CA MET A 87 -4.56 5.74 -2.81
C MET A 87 -3.83 6.33 -1.61
N LEU A 88 -4.07 5.78 -0.44
CA LEU A 88 -3.30 6.06 0.77
C LEU A 88 -2.00 5.25 0.73
N GLY A 89 -0.87 5.90 0.91
CA GLY A 89 0.44 5.26 0.84
C GLY A 89 1.48 5.86 1.78
N ASN A 90 2.36 5.00 2.29
CA ASN A 90 3.56 5.35 3.03
C ASN A 90 4.80 4.83 2.28
N PHE A 91 5.81 5.67 2.17
CA PHE A 91 6.96 5.47 1.30
C PHE A 91 8.26 5.64 2.08
N SER A 92 9.16 4.67 1.93
CA SER A 92 10.52 4.67 2.47
C SER A 92 11.52 4.84 1.34
N PHE A 93 12.49 5.74 1.50
CA PHE A 93 13.59 5.94 0.54
C PHE A 93 14.91 5.69 1.27
N GLY A 94 15.46 4.47 1.14
CA GLY A 94 16.70 4.07 1.81
C GLY A 94 16.62 4.14 3.34
N ASN A 95 15.43 3.96 3.91
CA ASN A 95 15.20 4.06 5.35
C ASN A 95 14.69 2.72 5.92
N TYR A 96 13.45 2.66 6.40
CA TYR A 96 12.85 1.43 6.94
C TYR A 96 12.49 0.44 5.83
N PHE A 97 12.34 -0.84 6.19
CA PHE A 97 12.05 -1.92 5.22
C PHE A 97 10.88 -2.79 5.70
N LYS A 98 10.96 -4.12 5.52
CA LYS A 98 9.85 -5.04 5.77
C LYS A 98 9.34 -5.03 7.21
N GLU A 99 10.24 -5.05 8.21
CA GLU A 99 9.84 -5.14 9.62
C GLU A 99 8.92 -3.96 9.99
N GLU A 100 9.36 -2.72 9.79
CA GLU A 100 8.56 -1.55 10.12
C GLU A 100 7.35 -1.38 9.19
N ALA A 101 7.50 -1.65 7.88
CA ALA A 101 6.40 -1.53 6.93
C ALA A 101 5.22 -2.43 7.34
N ILE A 102 5.52 -3.69 7.65
CA ILE A 102 4.53 -4.67 8.10
C ILE A 102 3.98 -4.29 9.48
N THR A 103 4.86 -3.93 10.42
CA THR A 103 4.46 -3.53 11.79
C THR A 103 3.48 -2.36 11.77
N TRP A 104 3.78 -1.30 11.02
CA TRP A 104 2.95 -0.10 11.01
C TRP A 104 1.66 -0.30 10.23
N ALA A 105 1.67 -1.07 9.14
CA ALA A 105 0.43 -1.44 8.46
C ALA A 105 -0.50 -2.23 9.39
N TRP A 106 0.05 -3.19 10.13
CA TRP A 106 -0.70 -3.97 11.11
C TRP A 106 -1.22 -3.10 12.27
N GLU A 107 -0.36 -2.27 12.85
CA GLU A 107 -0.72 -1.30 13.91
C GLU A 107 -1.86 -0.38 13.46
N TYR A 108 -1.80 0.17 12.25
CA TYR A 108 -2.87 1.03 11.75
C TYR A 108 -4.20 0.27 11.62
N VAL A 109 -4.18 -0.92 11.02
CA VAL A 109 -5.40 -1.69 10.78
C VAL A 109 -6.05 -2.16 12.09
N ILE A 110 -5.25 -2.58 13.07
CA ILE A 110 -5.75 -3.12 14.33
C ILE A 110 -6.01 -2.02 15.36
N GLU A 111 -5.10 -1.08 15.52
CA GLU A 111 -5.17 -0.13 16.62
C GLU A 111 -5.87 1.19 16.26
N TRP A 112 -5.80 1.62 14.99
CA TRP A 112 -6.46 2.85 14.55
C TRP A 112 -7.81 2.56 13.89
N MET A 113 -7.84 1.61 12.95
CA MET A 113 -9.07 1.23 12.26
C MET A 113 -9.94 0.25 13.07
N LYS A 114 -9.39 -0.34 14.14
CA LYS A 114 -10.07 -1.30 15.02
C LYS A 114 -10.72 -2.46 14.24
N LEU A 115 -10.08 -2.92 13.16
CA LEU A 115 -10.61 -4.04 12.40
C LEU A 115 -10.39 -5.36 13.17
N PRO A 116 -11.38 -6.25 13.20
CA PRO A 116 -11.27 -7.54 13.86
C PRO A 116 -10.19 -8.41 13.20
N ARG A 117 -9.20 -8.83 13.99
CA ARG A 117 -8.00 -9.56 13.54
C ARG A 117 -8.38 -10.82 12.74
N GLU A 118 -9.41 -11.53 13.20
CA GLU A 118 -9.90 -12.79 12.62
C GLU A 118 -10.54 -12.64 11.23
N LYS A 119 -10.87 -11.42 10.80
CA LYS A 119 -11.40 -11.14 9.45
C LYS A 119 -10.32 -10.75 8.45
N LEU A 120 -9.08 -10.56 8.89
CA LEU A 120 -7.98 -10.16 8.02
C LEU A 120 -7.33 -11.35 7.33
N TRP A 121 -6.87 -11.10 6.11
CA TRP A 121 -6.13 -12.06 5.29
C TRP A 121 -4.84 -11.41 4.83
N ILE A 122 -3.77 -12.18 4.81
CA ILE A 122 -2.44 -11.73 4.37
C ILE A 122 -1.95 -12.69 3.30
N THR A 123 -1.37 -12.14 2.25
CA THR A 123 -0.70 -12.91 1.20
C THR A 123 0.75 -12.46 1.11
N ILE A 124 1.66 -13.42 1.01
CA ILE A 124 3.09 -13.17 0.93
C ILE A 124 3.60 -13.88 -0.33
N HIS A 125 4.59 -13.26 -0.99
CA HIS A 125 5.26 -13.88 -2.13
C HIS A 125 5.88 -15.22 -1.73
N THR A 126 5.95 -16.17 -2.66
CA THR A 126 6.34 -17.56 -2.37
C THR A 126 7.77 -17.72 -1.88
N GLU A 127 8.61 -16.74 -2.17
CA GLU A 127 10.04 -16.73 -1.88
C GLU A 127 10.41 -15.73 -0.77
N ASP A 128 9.42 -15.04 -0.17
CA ASP A 128 9.68 -14.04 0.86
C ASP A 128 9.51 -14.61 2.28
N ASP A 129 10.47 -15.45 2.67
CA ASP A 129 10.53 -16.05 4.00
C ASP A 129 10.69 -15.00 5.12
N GLU A 130 11.30 -13.85 4.81
CA GLU A 130 11.51 -12.76 5.75
C GLU A 130 10.17 -12.15 6.16
N ALA A 131 9.34 -11.75 5.18
CA ALA A 131 8.00 -11.24 5.45
C ALA A 131 7.15 -12.27 6.21
N HIS A 132 7.26 -13.56 5.85
CA HIS A 132 6.58 -14.64 6.56
C HIS A 132 6.96 -14.69 8.05
N LYS A 133 8.26 -14.64 8.36
CA LYS A 133 8.75 -14.64 9.75
C LYS A 133 8.25 -13.42 10.55
N ILE A 134 8.26 -12.24 9.94
CA ILE A 134 7.77 -10.99 10.57
C ILE A 134 6.30 -11.13 10.93
N PHE A 135 5.49 -11.54 9.97
CA PHE A 135 4.05 -11.76 10.14
C PHE A 135 3.78 -12.82 11.22
N CYS A 136 4.44 -13.99 11.15
CA CYS A 136 4.32 -15.04 12.16
C CYS A 136 4.59 -14.54 13.59
N ARG A 137 5.61 -13.70 13.76
CA ARG A 137 5.94 -13.09 15.06
C ARG A 137 4.85 -12.13 15.54
N GLN A 138 4.28 -11.35 14.62
CA GLN A 138 3.29 -10.33 14.97
C GLN A 138 1.89 -10.89 15.28
N LEU A 139 1.44 -12.00 14.66
CA LEU A 139 0.08 -12.52 14.87
C LEU A 139 -0.05 -13.69 15.83
N LEU A 140 0.89 -13.85 16.78
CA LEU A 140 0.86 -14.72 17.97
C LEU A 140 -0.38 -15.64 18.11
N GLY A 141 -0.53 -16.66 17.24
CA GLY A 141 -1.41 -17.80 17.50
C GLY A 141 -2.72 -17.97 16.71
N SER A 142 -2.95 -17.36 15.54
CA SER A 142 -4.13 -17.74 14.70
C SER A 142 -3.89 -17.62 13.19
N TYR A 143 -2.91 -18.35 12.67
CA TYR A 143 -2.61 -18.38 11.24
C TYR A 143 -3.23 -19.59 10.54
N ARG A 144 -4.49 -19.45 10.10
CA ARG A 144 -5.08 -20.32 9.05
C ARG A 144 -5.13 -19.63 7.67
N ARG A 145 -4.55 -18.41 7.54
CA ARG A 145 -4.89 -17.48 6.44
C ARG A 145 -3.71 -16.69 5.87
N ILE A 146 -2.47 -17.18 5.99
CA ILE A 146 -1.41 -16.79 5.07
C ILE A 146 -1.53 -17.70 3.86
N ARG A 147 -1.86 -17.11 2.71
CA ARG A 147 -1.74 -17.83 1.45
C ARG A 147 -0.45 -17.41 0.79
N SER A 148 0.54 -18.30 0.80
CA SER A 148 1.63 -18.23 -0.15
C SER A 148 1.00 -18.29 -1.55
N LEU A 149 1.29 -17.34 -2.43
CA LEU A 149 0.77 -17.33 -3.81
C LEU A 149 1.38 -18.46 -4.68
N ARG A 150 1.77 -19.59 -4.08
CA ARG A 150 2.11 -20.80 -4.83
C ARG A 150 0.90 -21.15 -5.70
N PRO A 151 1.10 -21.47 -6.99
CA PRO A 151 0.00 -21.83 -7.85
C PRO A 151 -0.83 -22.93 -7.19
N LEU A 152 -2.16 -22.77 -7.16
CA LEU A 152 -3.09 -23.90 -7.05
C LEU A 152 -3.08 -24.70 -8.37
N LEU A 153 -1.91 -25.10 -8.84
CA LEU A 153 -1.75 -25.96 -10.01
C LEU A 153 -0.95 -27.16 -9.51
N GLY A 154 -1.67 -28.14 -8.95
CA GLY A 154 -1.03 -29.33 -8.38
C GLY A 154 -1.92 -30.41 -7.76
N ASP A 155 -3.27 -30.30 -7.78
CA ASP A 155 -4.17 -31.41 -7.37
C ASP A 155 -5.18 -31.79 -8.48
N LEU A 156 -4.80 -31.57 -9.74
CA LEU A 156 -5.45 -32.16 -10.91
C LEU A 156 -4.37 -32.55 -11.92
N TYR A 157 -3.61 -33.61 -11.59
CA TYR A 157 -3.15 -34.70 -12.45
C TYR A 157 -2.43 -35.73 -11.58
#